data_AF-A0A2I3G1X9-F1
#
_entry.id   AF-A0A2I3G1X9-F1
#
_cell.length_a   1.000
_cell.length_b   1.000
_cell.length_c   1.000
_cell.angle_alpha   90.00
_cell.angle_beta   90.00
_cell.angle_gamma   90.00
#
_symmetry.space_group_name_H-M   'P 1'
#
loop_
_entity.id
_entity.type
_entity.pdbx_description
1 polymer ?
#
loop_
_entity_poly.entity_id
_entity_poly.type
_entity_poly.pdbx_seq_one_letter_code
_entity_poly.pdbx_strand_id
1 'polypeptide(L)'
;MLGRIHRHLKYRTTSHGRVGATAAVYSAAILEYLTAEVLELAGNASKDLKVKHEELDSLIKATIAGGGVIPHIHKSLIGKKGQQKTV
;
A
#
# COMPACT_ATOMS: atom_id res chain seq x y z
N MET A 1 21.49 0.92 -6.56
CA MET A 1 20.28 1.68 -6.14
C MET A 1 20.61 3.10 -5.67
N LEU A 2 21.50 3.25 -4.68
CA LEU A 2 21.89 4.54 -4.07
C LEU A 2 22.28 5.65 -5.05
N GLY A 3 23.12 5.35 -6.06
CA GLY A 3 23.53 6.35 -7.05
C GLY A 3 22.37 6.92 -7.89
N ARG A 4 21.34 6.10 -8.16
CA ARG A 4 20.14 6.55 -8.88
C ARG A 4 19.30 7.47 -8.00
N ILE A 5 19.08 7.09 -6.73
CA ILE A 5 18.32 7.89 -5.76
C ILE A 5 19.02 9.23 -5.53
N HIS A 6 20.33 9.23 -5.27
CA HIS A 6 21.10 10.46 -5.11
C HIS A 6 20.99 11.38 -6.33
N ARG A 7 21.09 10.82 -7.55
CA ARG A 7 20.91 11.60 -8.80
C ARG A 7 19.49 12.21 -8.87
N HIS A 8 18.46 11.45 -8.54
CA HIS A 8 17.08 11.98 -8.52
C HIS A 8 16.89 13.06 -7.45
N LEU A 9 17.47 12.90 -6.25
CA LEU A 9 17.45 13.93 -5.22
C LEU A 9 18.13 15.22 -5.68
N LYS A 10 19.28 15.13 -6.37
CA LYS A 10 19.96 16.30 -6.95
C LYS A 10 19.13 16.98 -8.04
N TYR A 11 18.40 16.23 -8.85
CA TYR A 11 17.53 16.81 -9.87
C TYR A 11 16.32 17.55 -9.27
N ARG A 12 15.88 17.16 -8.07
CA ARG A 12 14.67 17.68 -7.42
C ARG A 12 14.96 18.78 -6.39
N THR A 13 16.22 19.11 -6.14
CA THR A 13 16.60 20.20 -5.24
C THR A 13 16.35 21.56 -5.89
N THR A 14 15.83 22.51 -5.14
CA THR A 14 15.59 23.88 -5.63
C THR A 14 16.87 24.69 -5.57
N SER A 15 16.99 25.68 -6.46
CA SER A 15 18.03 26.73 -6.38
C SER A 15 19.47 26.22 -6.23
N HIS A 16 19.84 25.14 -6.94
CA HIS A 16 21.18 24.52 -6.86
C HIS A 16 21.59 24.02 -5.46
N GLY A 17 20.60 23.63 -4.65
CA GLY A 17 20.82 23.04 -3.34
C GLY A 17 21.74 21.81 -3.38
N ARG A 18 22.51 21.61 -2.30
CA ARG A 18 23.38 20.44 -2.13
C ARG A 18 22.58 19.29 -1.53
N VAL A 19 22.84 18.08 -2.02
CA VAL A 19 22.31 16.83 -1.43
C VAL A 19 23.43 16.13 -0.70
N GLY A 20 23.22 15.83 0.59
CA GLY A 20 24.17 15.07 1.40
C GLY A 20 24.24 13.61 0.96
N ALA A 21 25.41 12.99 1.05
CA ALA A 21 25.60 11.60 0.64
C ALA A 21 24.71 10.62 1.42
N THR A 22 24.48 10.87 2.71
CA THR A 22 23.64 10.04 3.58
C THR A 22 22.14 10.16 3.29
N ALA A 23 21.70 11.27 2.69
CA ALA A 23 20.28 11.46 2.35
C ALA A 23 19.80 10.36 1.38
N ALA A 24 20.62 10.02 0.38
CA ALA A 24 20.30 8.96 -0.56
C ALA A 24 20.27 7.57 0.09
N VAL A 25 21.10 7.34 1.12
CA VAL A 25 21.11 6.09 1.88
C VAL A 25 19.83 5.95 2.68
N TYR A 26 19.45 7.00 3.42
CA TYR A 26 18.24 7.02 4.22
C TYR A 26 16.97 6.86 3.36
N SER A 27 16.87 7.61 2.26
CA SER A 27 15.75 7.47 1.32
C SER A 27 15.68 6.07 0.70
N ALA A 28 16.82 5.45 0.38
CA ALA A 28 16.84 4.09 -0.14
C ALA A 28 16.33 3.07 0.87
N ALA A 29 16.75 3.17 2.13
CA ALA A 29 16.30 2.29 3.19
C ALA A 29 14.79 2.37 3.42
N ILE A 30 14.21 3.58 3.40
CA ILE A 30 12.75 3.75 3.52
C ILE A 30 12.02 3.11 2.33
N LEU A 31 12.50 3.36 1.11
CA LEU A 31 11.88 2.79 -0.10
C LEU A 31 11.98 1.26 -0.09
N GLU A 32 13.10 0.71 0.34
CA GLU A 32 13.31 -0.73 0.46
C GLU A 32 12.38 -1.34 1.52
N TYR A 33 12.28 -0.74 2.69
CA TYR A 33 11.37 -1.16 3.76
C TYR A 33 9.91 -1.19 3.30
N LEU A 34 9.42 -0.09 2.72
CA LEU A 34 8.03 -0.01 2.22
C LEU A 34 7.77 -1.02 1.10
N THR A 35 8.77 -1.27 0.24
CA THR A 35 8.64 -2.26 -0.84
C THR A 35 8.57 -3.68 -0.28
N ALA A 36 9.40 -3.99 0.72
CA ALA A 36 9.39 -5.29 1.39
C ALA A 36 8.04 -5.54 2.07
N GLU A 37 7.52 -4.55 2.79
CA GLU A 37 6.22 -4.60 3.46
C GLU A 37 5.06 -4.89 2.48
N VAL A 38 5.00 -4.14 1.38
CA VAL A 38 3.98 -4.35 0.32
C VAL A 38 4.11 -5.75 -0.30
N LEU A 39 5.35 -6.20 -0.56
CA LEU A 39 5.60 -7.49 -1.19
C LEU A 39 5.25 -8.67 -0.28
N GLU A 40 5.53 -8.56 1.03
CA GLU A 40 5.15 -9.56 2.03
C GLU A 40 3.63 -9.71 2.09
N LEU A 41 2.90 -8.59 2.21
CA LEU A 41 1.43 -8.59 2.24
C LEU A 41 0.84 -9.12 0.94
N ALA A 42 1.37 -8.73 -0.22
CA ALA A 42 0.96 -9.25 -1.51
C ALA A 42 1.23 -10.76 -1.63
N GLY A 43 2.37 -11.23 -1.12
CA GLY A 43 2.73 -12.64 -1.07
C GLY A 43 1.82 -13.46 -0.15
N ASN A 44 1.45 -12.90 1.01
CA ASN A 44 0.50 -13.51 1.92
C ASN A 44 -0.91 -13.59 1.30
N ALA A 45 -1.37 -12.50 0.67
CA ALA A 45 -2.63 -12.48 -0.07
C ALA A 45 -2.64 -13.49 -1.23
N SER A 46 -1.53 -13.64 -1.95
CA SER A 46 -1.39 -14.64 -3.02
C SER A 46 -1.44 -16.10 -2.52
N LYS A 47 -1.24 -16.32 -1.22
CA LYS A 47 -1.34 -17.64 -0.55
C LYS A 47 -2.65 -17.78 0.23
N ASP A 48 -3.59 -16.86 0.07
CA ASP A 48 -4.83 -16.75 0.85
C ASP A 48 -4.62 -16.64 2.38
N LEU A 49 -3.42 -16.23 2.82
CA LEU A 49 -3.14 -15.93 4.21
C LEU A 49 -3.68 -14.53 4.53
N LYS A 50 -4.61 -14.45 5.48
CA LYS A 50 -5.25 -13.18 5.89
C LYS A 50 -4.33 -12.37 6.80
N VAL A 51 -3.45 -11.58 6.20
CA VAL A 51 -2.66 -10.56 6.91
C VAL A 51 -2.96 -9.21 6.27
N LYS A 52 -3.48 -8.27 7.06
CA LYS A 52 -3.71 -6.88 6.64
C LYS A 52 -3.02 -5.97 7.64
N HIS A 53 -2.29 -4.98 7.15
CA HIS A 53 -1.78 -3.88 7.96
C HIS A 53 -2.56 -2.60 7.62
N GLU A 54 -3.16 -1.98 8.65
CA GLU A 54 -4.00 -0.79 8.49
C GLU A 54 -3.20 0.45 8.05
N GLU A 55 -1.90 0.48 8.36
CA GLU A 55 -1.03 1.62 8.06
C GLU A 55 -0.83 1.83 6.55
N LEU A 56 -0.79 0.75 5.77
CA LEU A 56 -0.58 0.83 4.32
C LEU A 56 -1.82 1.36 3.59
N ASP A 57 -3.02 1.08 4.08
CA ASP A 57 -4.28 1.59 3.53
C ASP A 57 -4.38 3.12 3.70
N SER A 58 -3.90 3.64 4.83
CA SER A 58 -3.81 5.09 5.06
C SER A 58 -2.76 5.76 4.18
N LEU A 59 -1.62 5.11 3.97
CA LEU A 59 -0.50 5.63 3.18
C LEU A 59 -0.80 5.64 1.66
N ILE A 60 -1.35 4.54 1.13
CA ILE A 60 -1.58 4.37 -0.31
C ILE A 60 -3.03 4.70 -0.65
N LYS A 61 -3.25 5.94 -1.13
CA LYS A 61 -4.56 6.40 -1.63
C LYS A 61 -4.73 6.28 -3.14
N ALA A 62 -3.72 5.73 -3.84
CA ALA A 62 -3.76 5.58 -5.29
C ALA A 62 -4.66 4.41 -5.71
N THR A 63 -5.34 4.52 -6.86
CA THR A 63 -6.09 3.41 -7.43
C THR A 63 -5.15 2.37 -8.03
N ILE A 64 -5.29 1.12 -7.61
CA ILE A 64 -4.58 -0.01 -8.21
C ILE A 64 -5.37 -0.54 -9.41
N ALA A 65 -4.81 -0.38 -10.61
CA ALA A 65 -5.42 -0.90 -11.83
C ALA A 65 -5.58 -2.43 -11.73
N GLY A 66 -6.80 -2.93 -11.94
CA GLY A 66 -7.12 -4.36 -11.84
C GLY A 66 -7.20 -4.91 -10.40
N GLY A 67 -7.08 -4.08 -9.36
CA GLY A 67 -7.06 -4.54 -7.96
C GLY A 67 -8.41 -4.94 -7.35
N GLY A 68 -9.52 -4.60 -8.00
CA GLY A 68 -10.87 -4.89 -7.47
C GLY A 68 -11.15 -4.18 -6.14
N VAL A 69 -12.05 -4.78 -5.34
CA VAL A 69 -12.42 -4.28 -4.00
C VAL A 69 -12.51 -5.45 -3.03
N ILE A 70 -12.33 -5.16 -1.73
CA ILE A 70 -12.57 -6.14 -0.67
C ILE A 70 -14.06 -6.49 -0.67
N PRO A 71 -14.45 -7.78 -0.80
CA PRO A 71 -15.86 -8.17 -0.79
C PRO A 71 -16.55 -7.74 0.51
N HIS A 72 -17.58 -6.89 0.39
CA HIS A 72 -18.36 -6.41 1.53
C HIS A 72 -19.79 -6.06 1.12
N ILE A 73 -20.79 -6.63 1.79
CA ILE A 73 -22.21 -6.31 1.60
C ILE A 73 -22.73 -5.74 2.91
N HIS A 74 -23.29 -4.53 2.85
CA HIS A 74 -23.87 -3.89 4.03
C HIS A 74 -25.03 -4.73 4.58
N LYS A 75 -25.10 -4.92 5.90
CA LYS A 75 -26.06 -5.84 6.54
C LYS A 75 -27.52 -5.55 6.19
N SER A 76 -27.87 -4.29 5.96
CA SER A 76 -29.23 -3.89 5.56
C SER A 76 -29.65 -4.44 4.18
N LEU A 77 -28.68 -4.77 3.32
CA LEU A 77 -28.88 -5.28 1.97
C LEU A 77 -28.87 -6.81 1.91
N ILE A 78 -28.46 -7.47 3.01
CA ILE A 78 -28.57 -8.93 3.14
C ILE A 78 -30.05 -9.23 3.40
N GLY A 79 -30.74 -9.82 2.42
CA GLY A 79 -32.18 -10.03 2.46
C GLY A 79 -32.65 -10.69 3.76
N LYS A 80 -33.79 -10.22 4.30
CA LYS A 80 -34.49 -10.87 5.42
C LYS A 80 -34.96 -12.25 4.99
N LYS A 81 -34.16 -13.30 5.22
CA LYS A 81 -34.68 -14.67 5.29
C LYS A 81 -35.26 -14.87 6.69
N GLY A 82 -36.59 -14.79 6.79
CA GLY A 82 -37.30 -15.21 8.01
C GLY A 82 -38.54 -14.40 8.37
N GLN A 83 -39.42 -14.06 7.42
CA GLN A 83 -40.84 -14.00 7.77
C GLN A 83 -41.40 -15.38 7.51
N GLN A 84 -41.58 -16.13 8.60
CA GLN A 84 -42.33 -17.37 8.64
C GLN A 84 -43.66 -17.15 7.92
N LYS A 85 -43.96 -18.00 6.93
CA LYS A 85 -45.35 -18.18 6.52
C LYS A 85 -46.03 -18.87 7.70
N THR A 86 -46.78 -18.10 8.48
CA THR A 86 -47.77 -18.63 9.40
C THR A 86 -48.79 -19.41 8.57
N VAL A 87 -48.89 -20.70 8.84
CA VAL A 87 -50.00 -21.55 8.37
C VAL A 87 -51.18 -21.33 9.31
#